data_AF-A0A0R1SSR0-F1
#
_entry.id   AF-A0A0R1SSR0-F1
#
_cell.length_a   1.000
_cell.length_b   1.000
_cell.length_c   1.000
_cell.angle_alpha   90.00
_cell.angle_beta   90.00
_cell.angle_gamma   90.00
#
_symmetry.space_group_name_H-M   'P 1'
#
loop_
_entity.id
_entity.type
_entity.pdbx_description
1 polymer ?
#
loop_
_entity_poly.entity_id
_entity_poly.type
_entity_poly.pdbx_seq_one_letter_code
_entity_poly.pdbx_strand_id
1 'polypeptide(L)' 'MNNQQSKQATGFKKIPRSVQGNCPHCHRPMQINYGMNRCPSCGYIFKSNFKAE' A
#
# COMPACT_ATOMS: atom_id res chain seq x y z
N MET A 1 -27.05 -20.60 -26.07
CA MET A 1 -25.60 -20.57 -25.76
C MET A 1 -25.27 -19.21 -25.16
N ASN A 2 -25.31 -19.06 -23.83
CA ASN A 2 -24.90 -17.83 -23.15
C ASN A 2 -23.76 -18.16 -22.20
N ASN A 3 -22.55 -17.96 -22.69
CA ASN A 3 -21.30 -18.19 -21.98
C ASN A 3 -20.84 -16.83 -21.42
N GLN A 4 -21.52 -16.33 -20.39
CA GLN A 4 -20.99 -15.23 -19.59
C GLN A 4 -20.16 -15.82 -18.46
N GLN A 5 -18.91 -16.05 -18.83
CA GLN A 5 -17.81 -16.46 -17.99
C GLN A 5 -17.56 -15.36 -16.94
N SER A 6 -18.25 -15.45 -15.81
CA SER A 6 -18.00 -14.65 -14.61
C SER A 6 -16.61 -14.99 -14.09
N LYS A 7 -15.60 -14.27 -14.58
CA LYS A 7 -14.21 -14.41 -14.16
C LYS A 7 -14.12 -14.08 -12.66
N GLN A 8 -13.69 -15.10 -11.93
CA GLN A 8 -13.25 -15.08 -10.55
C GLN A 8 -12.52 -13.78 -10.17
N ALA A 9 -13.04 -13.07 -9.18
CA ALA A 9 -12.22 -12.34 -8.25
C ALA A 9 -12.41 -13.01 -6.89
N THR A 10 -11.63 -14.06 -6.65
CA THR A 10 -11.37 -14.55 -5.29
C THR A 10 -11.00 -13.34 -4.45
N GLY A 11 -11.87 -12.99 -3.51
CA GLY A 11 -11.70 -11.85 -2.63
C GLY A 11 -10.52 -12.08 -1.69
N PHE A 12 -9.30 -11.87 -2.19
CA PHE A 12 -8.20 -11.51 -1.32
C PHE A 12 -8.61 -10.18 -0.70
N LYS A 13 -9.17 -10.21 0.52
CA LYS A 13 -9.20 -9.04 1.38
C LYS A 13 -7.76 -8.54 1.40
N LYS A 14 -7.44 -7.52 0.58
CA LYS A 14 -6.18 -6.78 0.67
C LYS A 14 -6.25 -6.15 2.04
N ILE A 15 -5.78 -6.86 3.06
CA ILE A 15 -5.54 -6.28 4.39
C ILE A 15 -4.61 -5.12 4.09
N PRO A 16 -5.06 -3.86 4.16
CA PRO A 16 -4.18 -2.75 3.89
C PRO A 16 -3.23 -2.70 5.07
N ARG A 17 -2.05 -3.33 4.95
CA ARG A 17 -0.93 -3.15 5.90
C ARG A 17 -0.24 -1.81 5.65
N SER A 18 -1.04 -0.80 5.36
CA SER A 18 -0.64 0.57 5.09
C SER A 18 -1.09 1.40 6.29
N VAL A 19 -0.14 2.02 6.99
CA VAL A 19 -0.45 2.95 8.07
C VAL A 19 -0.36 4.37 7.55
N GLN A 20 -1.10 5.30 8.15
CA GLN A 20 -0.85 6.72 7.93
C GLN A 20 0.43 7.11 8.66
N GLY A 21 1.32 7.81 7.96
CA GLY A 21 2.53 8.37 8.53
C GLY A 21 3.10 9.46 7.64
N ASN A 22 4.30 9.93 7.97
CA ASN A 22 4.93 11.04 7.25
C ASN A 22 6.16 10.53 6.48
N CYS A 23 6.42 11.12 5.31
CA CYS A 23 7.66 10.87 4.61
C CYS A 23 8.86 11.35 5.46
N PRO A 24 9.91 10.55 5.67
CA PRO A 24 11.07 10.94 6.48
C PRO A 24 11.92 12.06 5.85
N HIS A 25 11.71 12.38 4.57
CA HIS A 25 12.48 13.40 3.85
C HIS A 25 11.76 14.75 3.79
N CYS A 26 10.49 14.77 3.36
CA CYS A 26 9.72 16.01 3.20
C CYS A 26 8.62 16.21 4.25
N HIS A 27 8.49 15.27 5.20
CA HIS A 27 7.50 15.28 6.29
C HIS A 27 6.04 15.36 5.83
N ARG A 28 5.75 15.17 4.54
CA ARG A 28 4.40 15.15 3.99
C ARG A 28 3.66 13.87 4.42
N PRO A 29 2.36 13.98 4.74
CA PRO A 29 1.55 12.82 5.09
C PRO A 29 1.40 11.89 3.86
N MET A 30 1.54 10.59 4.09
CA MET A 30 1.35 9.56 3.08
C MET A 30 0.93 8.23 3.71
N GLN A 31 0.40 7.33 2.90
CA GLN A 31 0.24 5.93 3.32
C GLN A 31 1.58 5.22 3.21
N ILE A 32 1.98 4.56 4.30
CA ILE A 32 3.23 3.83 4.39
C ILE A 32 2.93 2.34 4.56
N ASN A 33 3.31 1.56 3.57
CA ASN A 33 3.21 0.10 3.54
C ASN A 33 4.36 -0.56 4.30
N TYR A 34 4.18 -1.80 4.73
CA TYR A 34 5.32 -2.62 5.15
C TYR A 34 6.27 -2.87 3.98
N GLY A 35 7.58 -2.70 4.19
CA GLY A 35 8.60 -2.85 3.15
C GLY A 35 8.93 -1.52 2.47
N MET A 36 9.07 -1.50 1.14
CA MET A 36 9.53 -0.32 0.39
C MET A 36 8.39 0.64 0.08
N ASN A 37 8.63 1.93 0.33
CA ASN A 37 7.69 3.02 0.11
C ASN A 37 8.33 4.11 -0.73
N ARG A 38 7.53 4.73 -1.58
CA ARG A 38 7.92 5.90 -2.36
C ARG A 38 7.01 7.06 -2.01
N CYS A 39 7.57 8.17 -1.58
CA CYS A 39 6.81 9.36 -1.28
C CYS A 39 6.21 9.96 -2.56
N PRO A 40 4.89 10.20 -2.63
CA PRO A 40 4.27 10.82 -3.80
C PRO A 40 4.61 12.31 -3.94
N SER A 41 5.03 12.97 -2.85
CA SER A 41 5.32 14.41 -2.87
C SER A 41 6.76 14.74 -3.28
N CYS A 42 7.75 13.98 -2.81
CA CYS A 42 9.17 14.26 -3.08
C CYS A 42 9.89 13.13 -3.85
N GLY A 43 9.24 12.00 -4.09
CA GLY A 43 9.82 10.86 -4.78
C GLY A 43 10.80 10.03 -3.95
N TYR A 44 11.10 10.43 -2.70
CA TYR A 44 12.02 9.72 -1.81
C TYR A 44 11.56 8.28 -1.53
N ILE A 45 12.48 7.33 -1.64
CA ILE A 45 12.22 5.91 -1.44
C ILE A 45 12.81 5.50 -0.09
N PHE A 46 11.99 4.88 0.76
CA PHE A 46 12.40 4.44 2.10
C PHE A 46 11.77 3.10 2.48
N LYS A 47 12.46 2.34 3.34
CA LYS A 47 11.95 1.07 3.85
C LYS A 47 11.32 1.28 5.23
N SER A 48 10.12 0.76 5.41
CA SER A 48 9.36 0.85 6.65
C SER A 48 9.16 -0.54 7.23
N ASN A 49 9.65 -0.73 8.46
CA ASN A 49 9.53 -1.98 9.19
C ASN A 49 8.45 -1.86 10.25
N PHE A 50 7.21 -1.50 9.88
CA PHE A 50 6.11 -1.52 10.85
C PHE A 50 5.91 -2.94 11.36
N LYS A 51 6.28 -3.19 12.62
CA LYS A 51 5.70 -4.30 13.37
C LYS A 51 4.28 -3.88 13.68
N ALA A 52 3.30 -4.55 13.05
CA ALA A 52 1.95 -4.56 13.60
C ALA A 52 2.02 -5.38 14.88
N GLU A 53 2.03 -4.71 16.02
CA GLU A 53 1.97 -5.34 17.34
C GLU A 53 0.56 -5.89 17.62
#